data_AF-A0A954UEJ1-F1
#
_entry.id   AF-A0A954UEJ1-F1
#
_cell.length_a   1.000
_cell.length_b   1.000
_cell.length_c   1.000
_cell.angle_alpha   90.00
_cell.angle_beta   90.00
_cell.angle_gamma   90.00
#
_symmetry.space_group_name_H-M   'P 1'
#
loop_
_entity.id
_entity.type
_entity.pdbx_description
1 polymer ?
#
loop_
_entity_poly.entity_id
_entity_poly.type
_entity_poly.pdbx_seq_one_letter_code
_entity_poly.pdbx_strand_id
1 'polypeptide(L)'
;IEGAGPRAIAVGYPEKVSLAFDANNLNIALLWHNAFMDASRHWSGRGQGFQGPLGDNVLRLTANQPFAALADAETSWPTENPRDNGYRFRGYRLGKAERPTFLYEYDGIAIEDFPEAASTEQFSPLRRTLTLTRRGPSAGGKLHYRAAVGDTIEPAEDGWFTINGTWKTRIEGAKAVVRHGSGKAELLVPIEVANQPVMFTQIYAW
;
A
#
# COMPACT_ATOMS: atom_id res chain seq x y z
N ILE A 1 -13.43 -0.05 -8.26
CA ILE A 1 -13.89 -0.60 -6.96
C ILE A 1 -14.25 0.60 -6.09
N GLU A 2 -15.38 0.60 -5.38
CA GLU A 2 -15.77 1.75 -4.55
C GLU A 2 -14.75 2.00 -3.43
N GLY A 3 -14.15 3.20 -3.42
CA GLY A 3 -13.04 3.53 -2.51
C GLY A 3 -11.65 3.26 -3.06
N ALA A 4 -11.54 2.83 -4.32
CA ALA A 4 -10.29 2.79 -5.08
C ALA A 4 -10.49 3.44 -6.47
N GLY A 5 -9.40 3.72 -7.18
CA GLY A 5 -9.45 4.33 -8.51
C GLY A 5 -10.06 3.45 -9.61
N PRO A 6 -10.28 4.02 -10.81
CA PRO A 6 -10.86 3.32 -11.97
C PRO A 6 -9.95 2.22 -12.55
N ARG A 7 -8.68 2.13 -12.11
CA ARG A 7 -7.73 1.07 -12.50
C ARG A 7 -7.38 0.15 -11.33
N ALA A 8 -8.33 -0.05 -10.42
CA ALA A 8 -8.11 -0.92 -9.28
C ALA A 8 -8.20 -2.41 -9.64
N ILE A 9 -7.32 -3.21 -9.04
CA ILE A 9 -7.23 -4.66 -9.17
C ILE A 9 -7.66 -5.25 -7.82
N ALA A 10 -8.76 -6.00 -7.81
CA ALA A 10 -9.22 -6.72 -6.63
C ALA A 10 -8.52 -8.08 -6.56
N VAL A 11 -8.04 -8.45 -5.37
CA VAL A 11 -7.42 -9.75 -5.11
C VAL A 11 -8.08 -10.37 -3.89
N GLY A 12 -8.63 -11.57 -4.05
CA GLY A 12 -9.21 -12.34 -2.94
C GLY A 12 -8.29 -13.49 -2.57
N TYR A 13 -7.93 -13.62 -1.30
CA TYR A 13 -7.12 -14.72 -0.79
C TYR A 13 -8.00 -15.82 -0.18
N PRO A 14 -7.59 -17.11 -0.27
CA PRO A 14 -8.31 -18.22 0.37
C PRO A 14 -8.56 -18.03 1.87
N GLU A 15 -7.64 -17.34 2.56
CA GLU A 15 -7.69 -16.99 3.99
C GLU A 15 -8.71 -15.87 4.31
N LYS A 16 -9.61 -15.56 3.37
CA LYS A 16 -10.72 -14.63 3.55
C LYS A 16 -10.29 -13.19 3.85
N VAL A 17 -9.06 -12.81 3.55
CA VAL A 17 -8.66 -11.41 3.39
C VAL A 17 -8.65 -11.08 1.90
N SER A 18 -9.03 -9.86 1.55
CA SER A 18 -9.03 -9.36 0.19
C SER A 18 -8.47 -7.94 0.16
N LEU A 19 -7.94 -7.53 -0.98
CA LEU A 19 -7.42 -6.18 -1.19
C LEU A 19 -7.87 -5.59 -2.52
N ALA A 20 -7.82 -4.27 -2.59
CA ALA A 20 -7.90 -3.52 -3.83
C ALA A 20 -6.60 -2.72 -4.00
N PHE A 21 -5.80 -3.10 -4.98
CA PHE A 21 -4.62 -2.34 -5.40
C PHE A 21 -5.02 -1.32 -6.46
N ASP A 22 -4.80 -0.03 -6.21
CA ASP A 22 -5.09 1.02 -7.18
C ASP A 22 -3.88 1.21 -8.11
N ALA A 23 -3.94 0.71 -9.34
CA ALA A 23 -2.82 0.82 -10.28
C ALA A 23 -2.59 2.24 -10.82
N ASN A 24 -3.49 3.20 -10.57
CA ASN A 24 -3.20 4.61 -10.83
C ASN A 24 -2.34 5.19 -9.70
N ASN A 25 -2.75 4.97 -8.46
CA ASN A 25 -2.12 5.55 -7.26
C ASN A 25 -0.96 4.72 -6.69
N LEU A 26 -0.80 3.49 -7.18
CA LEU A 26 0.23 2.52 -6.85
C LEU A 26 0.28 2.13 -5.37
N ASN A 27 -0.89 2.10 -4.73
CA ASN A 27 -1.06 1.72 -3.34
C ASN A 27 -2.16 0.68 -3.18
N ILE A 28 -2.18 0.00 -2.05
CA ILE A 28 -3.37 -0.70 -1.57
C ILE A 28 -4.35 0.37 -1.07
N ALA A 29 -5.53 0.43 -1.68
CA ALA A 29 -6.58 1.39 -1.33
C ALA A 29 -7.57 0.80 -0.31
N LEU A 30 -7.82 -0.50 -0.37
CA LEU A 30 -8.78 -1.19 0.50
C LEU A 30 -8.23 -2.53 0.95
N LEU A 31 -8.55 -2.90 2.19
CA LEU A 31 -8.51 -4.25 2.71
C LEU A 31 -9.89 -4.60 3.25
N TRP A 32 -10.34 -5.85 3.11
CA TRP A 32 -11.58 -6.32 3.72
C TRP A 32 -11.54 -7.83 3.91
N HIS A 33 -12.48 -8.37 4.68
CA HIS A 33 -12.58 -9.81 4.95
C HIS A 33 -13.84 -10.45 4.42
N ASN A 34 -13.85 -11.78 4.41
CA ASN A 34 -14.99 -12.64 4.08
C ASN A 34 -15.38 -12.56 2.59
N ALA A 35 -16.59 -12.08 2.30
CA ALA A 35 -17.11 -12.06 0.94
C ALA A 35 -16.28 -11.12 0.04
N PHE A 36 -15.96 -11.57 -1.17
CA PHE A 36 -15.08 -10.83 -2.07
C PHE A 36 -15.80 -9.65 -2.73
N MET A 37 -16.35 -9.86 -3.93
CA MET A 37 -17.07 -8.85 -4.71
C MET A 37 -18.05 -9.54 -5.66
N ASP A 38 -19.16 -8.87 -5.98
CA ASP A 38 -20.05 -9.29 -7.07
C ASP A 38 -19.81 -8.43 -8.32
N ALA A 39 -19.21 -9.02 -9.35
CA ALA A 39 -18.91 -8.34 -10.61
C ALA A 39 -20.10 -8.31 -11.60
N SER A 40 -21.28 -8.85 -11.24
CA SER A 40 -22.44 -9.00 -12.13
C SER A 40 -22.86 -7.71 -12.82
N ARG A 41 -22.76 -6.58 -12.11
CA ARG A 41 -23.01 -5.22 -12.62
C ARG A 41 -22.22 -4.88 -13.89
N HIS A 42 -21.07 -5.52 -14.11
CA HIS A 42 -20.17 -5.23 -15.24
C HIS A 42 -20.25 -6.25 -16.39
N TRP A 43 -21.12 -7.26 -16.30
CA TRP A 43 -21.26 -8.27 -17.37
C TRP A 43 -22.00 -7.76 -18.60
N SER A 44 -22.88 -6.78 -18.45
CA SER A 44 -23.66 -6.19 -19.55
C SER A 44 -22.97 -5.01 -20.24
N GLY A 45 -21.84 -4.53 -19.72
CA GLY A 45 -21.09 -3.43 -20.32
C GLY A 45 -20.10 -2.75 -19.36
N ARG A 46 -19.28 -1.87 -19.94
CA ARG A 46 -18.36 -1.00 -19.18
C ARG A 46 -19.10 0.25 -18.70
N GLY A 47 -18.51 0.96 -17.72
CA GLY A 47 -19.02 2.27 -17.27
C GLY A 47 -20.24 2.22 -16.35
N GLN A 48 -20.60 1.03 -15.84
CA GLN A 48 -21.79 0.87 -14.99
C GLN A 48 -21.64 1.46 -13.57
N GLY A 49 -20.50 2.09 -13.24
CA GLY A 49 -20.21 2.68 -11.93
C GLY A 49 -19.17 1.89 -11.14
N PHE A 50 -19.09 2.14 -9.83
CA PHE A 50 -18.22 1.38 -8.93
C PHE A 50 -18.98 0.25 -8.24
N GLN A 51 -18.28 -0.86 -8.03
CA GLN A 51 -18.71 -1.96 -7.16
C GLN A 51 -17.86 -1.96 -5.88
N GLY A 52 -18.50 -2.00 -4.72
CA GLY A 52 -17.86 -2.09 -3.42
C GLY A 52 -17.57 -3.53 -2.98
N PRO A 53 -16.79 -3.71 -1.91
CA PRO A 53 -16.61 -5.01 -1.26
C PRO A 53 -17.96 -5.53 -0.74
N LEU A 54 -18.17 -6.86 -0.81
CA LEU A 54 -19.34 -7.52 -0.22
C LEU A 54 -19.10 -7.99 1.22
N GLY A 55 -17.84 -8.01 1.63
CA GLY A 55 -17.43 -8.53 2.91
C GLY A 55 -17.41 -7.48 4.02
N ASP A 56 -16.80 -7.87 5.13
CA ASP A 56 -16.81 -7.13 6.39
C ASP A 56 -15.44 -6.51 6.67
N ASN A 57 -15.33 -5.77 7.77
CA ASN A 57 -14.06 -5.17 8.24
C ASN A 57 -13.32 -4.38 7.15
N VAL A 58 -14.08 -3.60 6.38
CA VAL A 58 -13.53 -2.81 5.27
C VAL A 58 -12.64 -1.70 5.82
N LEU A 59 -11.33 -1.89 5.71
CA LEU A 59 -10.33 -0.88 6.00
C LEU A 59 -10.05 -0.08 4.73
N ARG A 60 -10.28 1.24 4.82
CA ARG A 60 -9.99 2.19 3.74
C ARG A 60 -8.67 2.90 4.02
N LEU A 61 -7.68 2.70 3.15
CA LEU A 61 -6.36 3.31 3.27
C LEU A 61 -6.34 4.61 2.48
N THR A 62 -5.97 5.70 3.14
CA THR A 62 -5.99 7.06 2.59
C THR A 62 -4.68 7.48 1.92
N ALA A 63 -3.63 6.66 2.05
CA ALA A 63 -2.33 6.97 1.48
C ALA A 63 -2.38 6.88 -0.06
N ASN A 64 -2.34 8.03 -0.74
CA ASN A 64 -1.91 8.11 -2.13
C ASN A 64 -0.39 7.85 -2.21
N GLN A 65 0.14 7.50 -3.40
CA GLN A 65 1.57 7.35 -3.75
C GLN A 65 2.48 6.85 -2.60
N PRO A 66 2.86 5.56 -2.57
CA PRO A 66 3.54 4.97 -1.40
C PRO A 66 4.92 5.54 -1.09
N PHE A 67 5.63 6.07 -2.07
CA PHE A 67 6.99 6.63 -1.96
C PHE A 67 7.07 8.08 -2.41
N ALA A 68 7.98 8.83 -1.80
CA ALA A 68 8.36 10.16 -2.24
C ALA A 68 9.82 10.44 -1.88
N ALA A 69 10.54 11.16 -2.76
CA ALA A 69 11.79 11.80 -2.38
C ALA A 69 11.47 13.11 -1.66
N LEU A 70 11.84 13.21 -0.38
CA LEU A 70 11.64 14.42 0.43
C LEU A 70 12.98 15.11 0.64
N ALA A 71 13.00 16.44 0.52
CA ALA A 71 14.20 17.23 0.76
C ALA A 71 14.52 17.30 2.26
N ASP A 72 13.47 17.48 3.07
CA ASP A 72 13.53 17.60 4.53
C ASP A 72 12.23 17.12 5.20
N ALA A 73 12.16 17.26 6.53
CA ALA A 73 11.01 16.85 7.32
C ALA A 73 9.75 17.68 7.04
N GLU A 74 9.89 18.95 6.64
CA GLU A 74 8.78 19.88 6.42
C GLU A 74 8.17 19.75 5.02
N THR A 75 8.86 19.07 4.10
CA THR A 75 8.39 18.82 2.75
C THR A 75 7.07 18.03 2.78
N SER A 76 6.00 18.64 2.26
CA SER A 76 4.69 18.02 2.12
C SER A 76 4.74 16.77 1.24
N TRP A 77 3.88 15.79 1.53
CA TRP A 77 3.76 14.63 0.65
C TRP A 77 3.17 15.04 -0.70
N PRO A 78 3.70 14.55 -1.84
CA PRO A 78 3.17 14.90 -3.15
C PRO A 78 1.69 14.54 -3.31
N THR A 79 0.93 15.42 -3.97
CA THR A 79 -0.53 15.25 -4.14
C THR A 79 -0.97 15.21 -5.60
N GLU A 80 -0.05 15.49 -6.52
CA GLU A 80 -0.28 15.46 -7.96
C GLU A 80 -0.58 14.04 -8.44
N ASN A 81 -0.86 13.88 -9.73
CA ASN A 81 -1.02 12.55 -10.30
C ASN A 81 0.31 11.77 -10.18
N PRO A 82 0.30 10.53 -9.64
CA PRO A 82 1.49 9.69 -9.53
C PRO A 82 2.29 9.60 -10.84
N ARG A 83 1.59 9.48 -11.97
CA ARG A 83 2.21 9.37 -13.29
C ARG A 83 3.00 10.64 -13.65
N ASP A 84 2.50 11.80 -13.28
CA ASP A 84 3.16 13.08 -13.54
C ASP A 84 4.38 13.25 -12.63
N ASN A 85 4.34 12.64 -11.43
CA ASN A 85 5.46 12.56 -10.49
C ASN A 85 6.43 11.39 -10.75
N GLY A 86 6.44 10.83 -11.97
CA GLY A 86 7.45 9.86 -12.39
C GLY A 86 7.16 8.40 -12.05
N TYR A 87 6.02 8.09 -11.40
CA TYR A 87 5.64 6.70 -11.19
C TYR A 87 5.26 5.99 -12.48
N ARG A 88 5.60 4.71 -12.58
CA ARG A 88 5.20 3.84 -13.70
C ARG A 88 4.73 2.49 -13.18
N PHE A 89 3.45 2.18 -13.39
CA PHE A 89 2.96 0.81 -13.21
C PHE A 89 3.55 -0.11 -14.29
N ARG A 90 4.10 -1.25 -13.89
CA ARG A 90 4.70 -2.25 -14.77
C ARG A 90 3.88 -3.55 -14.86
N GLY A 91 2.71 -3.57 -14.25
CA GLY A 91 1.83 -4.74 -14.22
C GLY A 91 1.98 -5.55 -12.93
N TYR A 92 1.69 -6.83 -13.01
CA TYR A 92 1.87 -7.78 -11.92
C TYR A 92 2.29 -9.13 -12.49
N ARG A 93 2.93 -9.97 -11.66
CA ARG A 93 3.20 -11.38 -11.99
C ARG A 93 2.45 -12.26 -11.00
N LEU A 94 2.03 -13.44 -11.45
CA LEU A 94 1.48 -14.47 -10.56
C LEU A 94 2.56 -15.49 -10.21
N GLY A 95 2.76 -15.74 -8.92
CA GLY A 95 3.63 -16.81 -8.45
C GLY A 95 2.95 -18.19 -8.53
N LYS A 96 3.62 -19.23 -8.02
CA LYS A 96 3.10 -20.62 -7.99
C LYS A 96 1.76 -20.75 -7.26
N ALA A 97 1.54 -19.92 -6.23
CA ALA A 97 0.28 -19.87 -5.47
C ALA A 97 -0.74 -18.88 -6.06
N GLU A 98 -0.52 -18.39 -7.28
CA GLU A 98 -1.36 -17.40 -7.98
C GLU A 98 -1.60 -16.09 -7.20
N ARG A 99 -0.73 -15.79 -6.23
CA ARG A 99 -0.70 -14.52 -5.52
C ARG A 99 0.03 -13.48 -6.38
N PRO A 100 -0.56 -12.30 -6.62
CA PRO A 100 0.07 -11.28 -7.44
C PRO A 100 1.19 -10.57 -6.69
N THR A 101 2.34 -10.42 -7.35
CA THR A 101 3.33 -9.39 -7.02
C THR A 101 3.10 -8.22 -7.94
N PHE A 102 2.72 -7.07 -7.41
CA PHE A 102 2.59 -5.83 -8.18
C PHE A 102 3.96 -5.25 -8.46
N LEU A 103 4.15 -4.76 -9.69
CA LEU A 103 5.42 -4.24 -10.18
C LEU A 103 5.23 -2.78 -10.59
N TYR A 104 6.05 -1.89 -10.04
CA TYR A 104 6.07 -0.49 -10.43
C TYR A 104 7.45 0.12 -10.23
N GLU A 105 7.64 1.30 -10.79
CA GLU A 105 8.90 2.03 -10.72
C GLU A 105 8.66 3.47 -10.28
N TYR A 106 9.62 4.00 -9.52
CA TYR A 106 9.70 5.40 -9.10
C TYR A 106 11.16 5.75 -8.84
N ASP A 107 11.61 6.94 -9.24
CA ASP A 107 12.98 7.42 -9.04
C ASP A 107 14.10 6.44 -9.47
N GLY A 108 13.92 5.73 -10.60
CA GLY A 108 14.89 4.72 -11.05
C GLY A 108 14.99 3.50 -10.12
N ILE A 109 14.04 3.30 -9.22
CA ILE A 109 13.91 2.13 -8.36
C ILE A 109 12.77 1.27 -8.89
N ALA A 110 13.06 -0.01 -9.12
CA ALA A 110 12.04 -1.03 -9.33
C ALA A 110 11.52 -1.48 -7.97
N ILE A 111 10.20 -1.45 -7.81
CA ILE A 111 9.49 -1.90 -6.62
C ILE A 111 8.68 -3.14 -6.97
N GLU A 112 8.92 -4.19 -6.20
CA GLU A 112 8.09 -5.38 -6.14
C GLU A 112 7.27 -5.33 -4.85
N ASP A 113 5.97 -5.52 -4.97
CA ASP A 113 5.01 -5.37 -3.89
C ASP A 113 4.16 -6.63 -3.80
N PHE A 114 4.46 -7.44 -2.79
CA PHE A 114 3.88 -8.75 -2.60
C PHE A 114 3.00 -8.80 -1.35
N PRO A 115 1.69 -8.61 -1.52
CA PRO A 115 0.72 -8.84 -0.45
C PRO A 115 0.31 -10.31 -0.33
N GLU A 116 0.10 -10.74 0.91
CA GLU A 116 -0.41 -12.05 1.27
C GLU A 116 -1.11 -12.06 2.64
N ALA A 117 -1.95 -13.06 2.86
CA ALA A 117 -2.51 -13.32 4.19
C ALA A 117 -1.40 -13.73 5.17
N ALA A 118 -1.42 -13.19 6.39
CA ALA A 118 -0.42 -13.47 7.42
C ALA A 118 -0.79 -14.66 8.31
N SER A 119 -2.06 -15.07 8.32
CA SER A 119 -2.56 -16.21 9.08
C SER A 119 -3.75 -16.89 8.39
N THR A 120 -4.12 -18.08 8.85
CA THR A 120 -5.34 -18.79 8.45
C THR A 120 -6.51 -18.56 9.41
N GLU A 121 -6.32 -17.72 10.42
CA GLU A 121 -7.34 -17.40 11.42
C GLU A 121 -8.43 -16.50 10.84
N GLN A 122 -9.58 -16.45 11.53
CA GLN A 122 -10.63 -15.49 11.19
C GLN A 122 -10.07 -14.06 11.30
N PHE A 123 -10.34 -13.23 10.29
CA PHE A 123 -9.81 -11.88 10.17
C PHE A 123 -8.28 -11.81 10.10
N SER A 124 -7.70 -12.66 9.24
CA SER A 124 -6.27 -12.70 8.93
C SER A 124 -5.67 -11.31 8.67
N PRO A 125 -4.58 -10.92 9.35
CA PRO A 125 -3.78 -9.75 8.98
C PRO A 125 -3.30 -9.85 7.54
N LEU A 126 -3.13 -8.71 6.87
CA LEU A 126 -2.43 -8.69 5.58
C LEU A 126 -0.94 -8.40 5.82
N ARG A 127 -0.06 -9.25 5.30
CA ARG A 127 1.37 -9.03 5.20
C ARG A 127 1.70 -8.51 3.80
N ARG A 128 2.37 -7.36 3.70
CA ARG A 128 2.83 -6.76 2.44
C ARG A 128 4.34 -6.64 2.46
N THR A 129 5.03 -7.41 1.63
CA THR A 129 6.48 -7.35 1.48
C THR A 129 6.84 -6.45 0.31
N LEU A 130 7.69 -5.44 0.55
CA LEU A 130 8.21 -4.52 -0.45
C LEU A 130 9.69 -4.81 -0.69
N THR A 131 10.05 -5.04 -1.95
CA THR A 131 11.44 -5.21 -2.39
C THR A 131 11.80 -4.11 -3.37
N LEU A 132 12.82 -3.32 -3.04
CA LEU A 132 13.26 -2.16 -3.80
C LEU A 132 14.64 -2.43 -4.38
N THR A 133 14.78 -2.28 -5.70
CA THR A 133 16.05 -2.46 -6.42
C THR A 133 16.37 -1.23 -7.24
N ARG A 134 17.52 -0.60 -6.99
CA ARG A 134 18.02 0.51 -7.83
C ARG A 134 18.36 -0.01 -9.23
N ARG A 135 17.76 0.58 -10.26
CA ARG A 135 17.96 0.22 -11.68
C ARG A 135 18.43 1.40 -12.54
N GLY A 136 18.25 2.62 -12.08
CA GLY A 136 18.68 3.86 -12.75
C GLY A 136 19.22 4.88 -11.75
N PRO A 137 19.62 6.08 -12.22
CA PRO A 137 20.07 7.15 -11.33
C PRO A 137 18.94 7.62 -10.40
N SER A 138 19.30 8.18 -9.24
CA SER A 138 18.36 8.90 -8.38
C SER A 138 18.23 10.34 -8.86
N ALA A 139 17.01 10.89 -8.80
CA ALA A 139 16.71 12.30 -9.01
C ALA A 139 17.12 13.18 -7.80
N GLY A 140 17.67 12.58 -6.74
CA GLY A 140 18.07 13.27 -5.51
C GLY A 140 16.99 13.23 -4.41
N GLY A 141 17.31 13.78 -3.24
CA GLY A 141 16.45 13.73 -2.06
C GLY A 141 16.56 12.42 -1.28
N LYS A 142 15.89 12.36 -0.12
CA LYS A 142 15.84 11.15 0.72
C LYS A 142 14.54 10.43 0.42
N LEU A 143 14.64 9.20 -0.07
CA LEU A 143 13.46 8.38 -0.35
C LEU A 143 12.78 8.00 0.97
N HIS A 144 11.47 8.21 1.03
CA HIS A 144 10.63 7.76 2.12
C HIS A 144 9.51 6.90 1.56
N TYR A 145 9.14 5.87 2.32
CA TYR A 145 7.89 5.15 2.17
C TYR A 145 6.90 5.66 3.21
N ARG A 146 5.66 5.93 2.82
CA ARG A 146 4.59 6.30 3.75
C ARG A 146 3.67 5.12 3.99
N ALA A 147 3.84 4.52 5.16
CA ALA A 147 3.13 3.34 5.59
C ALA A 147 1.68 3.64 5.99
N ALA A 148 1.41 4.80 6.58
CA ALA A 148 0.08 5.19 7.03
C ALA A 148 -0.07 6.72 7.13
N VAL A 149 -1.31 7.18 7.05
CA VAL A 149 -1.74 8.57 7.34
C VAL A 149 -2.95 8.48 8.26
N GLY A 150 -2.98 9.31 9.31
CA GLY A 150 -4.08 9.38 10.25
C GLY A 150 -4.23 10.76 10.87
N ASP A 151 -5.35 10.99 11.54
CA ASP A 151 -5.51 12.07 12.52
C ASP A 151 -4.59 11.82 13.73
N THR A 152 -4.52 10.56 14.18
CA THR A 152 -3.60 10.11 15.23
C THR A 152 -2.85 8.86 14.79
N ILE A 153 -1.57 8.81 15.15
CA ILE A 153 -0.70 7.63 15.02
C ILE A 153 0.04 7.46 16.33
N GLU A 154 -0.27 6.38 17.04
CA GLU A 154 0.23 6.14 18.39
C GLU A 154 1.08 4.87 18.41
N PRO A 155 2.32 4.90 18.92
CA PRO A 155 3.11 3.69 19.10
C PRO A 155 2.44 2.77 20.14
N ALA A 156 2.52 1.47 19.90
CA ALA A 156 2.05 0.41 20.78
C ALA A 156 3.17 -0.62 21.03
N GLU A 157 2.87 -1.64 21.83
CA GLU A 157 3.81 -2.72 22.13
C GLU A 157 4.27 -3.47 20.86
N ASP A 158 5.42 -4.14 20.94
CA ASP A 158 5.98 -4.98 19.86
C ASP A 158 6.14 -4.29 18.49
N GLY A 159 6.37 -2.97 18.50
CA GLY A 159 6.60 -2.18 17.28
C GLY A 159 5.34 -1.89 16.46
N TRP A 160 4.16 -2.12 17.02
CA TRP A 160 2.89 -1.73 16.39
C TRP A 160 2.65 -0.23 16.48
N PHE A 161 1.87 0.29 15.54
CA PHE A 161 1.36 1.65 15.53
C PHE A 161 -0.15 1.60 15.32
N THR A 162 -0.91 2.21 16.22
CA THR A 162 -2.37 2.33 16.14
C THR A 162 -2.72 3.59 15.36
N ILE A 163 -3.60 3.45 14.35
CA ILE A 163 -4.01 4.53 13.45
C ILE A 163 -5.46 4.91 13.74
N ASN A 164 -5.68 6.15 14.16
CA ASN A 164 -7.00 6.69 14.53
C ASN A 164 -7.77 5.87 15.59
N GLY A 165 -7.08 5.01 16.36
CA GLY A 165 -7.73 4.07 17.28
C GLY A 165 -8.53 2.94 16.60
N THR A 166 -8.35 2.73 15.29
CA THR A 166 -9.24 1.85 14.49
C THR A 166 -8.59 0.62 13.88
N TRP A 167 -7.29 0.68 13.60
CA TRP A 167 -6.52 -0.42 13.06
C TRP A 167 -5.05 -0.20 13.44
N LYS A 168 -4.22 -1.23 13.30
CA LYS A 168 -2.80 -1.15 13.63
C LYS A 168 -1.92 -1.64 12.49
N THR A 169 -0.73 -1.08 12.40
CA THR A 169 0.30 -1.47 11.43
C THR A 169 1.63 -1.70 12.11
N ARG A 170 2.42 -2.65 11.59
CA ARG A 170 3.81 -2.87 12.00
C ARG A 170 4.74 -2.88 10.79
N ILE A 171 5.94 -2.34 10.96
CA ILE A 171 7.02 -2.39 9.97
C ILE A 171 8.11 -3.33 10.48
N GLU A 172 8.55 -4.26 9.63
CA GLU A 172 9.63 -5.21 9.91
C GLU A 172 10.73 -5.06 8.85
N GLY A 173 12.00 -5.15 9.26
CA GLY A 173 13.15 -4.98 8.37
C GLY A 173 13.51 -3.54 8.04
N ALA A 174 12.78 -2.55 8.58
CA ALA A 174 13.11 -1.13 8.48
C ALA A 174 12.61 -0.35 9.71
N LYS A 175 13.17 0.84 9.95
CA LYS A 175 12.77 1.72 11.05
C LYS A 175 11.69 2.70 10.59
N ALA A 176 10.53 2.65 11.24
CA ALA A 176 9.47 3.63 11.04
C ALA A 176 9.61 4.82 12.00
N VAL A 177 9.17 6.00 11.57
CA VAL A 177 9.12 7.23 12.35
C VAL A 177 7.76 7.89 12.15
N VAL A 178 7.19 8.44 13.23
CA VAL A 178 5.97 9.25 13.13
C VAL A 178 6.36 10.68 12.85
N ARG A 179 5.79 11.25 11.79
CA ARG A 179 5.91 12.67 11.44
C ARG A 179 4.56 13.35 11.65
N HIS A 180 4.57 14.55 12.23
CA HIS A 180 3.40 15.41 12.31
C HIS A 180 3.56 16.55 11.30
N GLY A 181 2.61 16.71 10.38
CA GLY A 181 2.68 17.75 9.35
C GLY A 181 1.32 18.02 8.71
N SER A 182 1.05 19.28 8.35
CA SER A 182 -0.17 19.70 7.63
C SER A 182 -1.49 19.22 8.26
N GLY A 183 -1.55 19.12 9.59
CA GLY A 183 -2.76 18.72 10.33
C GLY A 183 -3.06 17.22 10.38
N LYS A 184 -2.13 16.36 9.91
CA LYS A 184 -2.22 14.90 10.01
C LYS A 184 -0.91 14.33 10.57
N ALA A 185 -0.99 13.09 11.06
CA ALA A 185 0.16 12.26 11.39
C ALA A 185 0.46 11.29 10.24
N GLU A 186 1.73 11.07 9.96
CA GLU A 186 2.23 10.16 8.93
C GLU A 186 3.23 9.17 9.53
N LEU A 187 3.07 7.89 9.21
CA LEU A 187 4.07 6.87 9.54
C LEU A 187 5.01 6.71 8.34
N LEU A 188 6.25 7.17 8.47
CA LEU A 188 7.25 7.17 7.42
C LEU A 188 8.35 6.15 7.69
N VAL A 189 8.89 5.57 6.63
CA VAL A 189 10.06 4.71 6.65
C VAL A 189 11.09 5.36 5.72
N PRO A 190 12.17 5.96 6.26
CA PRO A 190 13.29 6.43 5.44
C PRO A 190 14.00 5.23 4.80
N ILE A 191 14.29 5.31 3.50
CA ILE A 191 14.85 4.21 2.72
C ILE A 191 16.10 4.69 1.98
N GLU A 192 17.17 3.91 2.09
CA GLU A 192 18.37 4.09 1.30
C GLU A 192 18.56 2.89 0.37
N VAL A 193 18.31 3.10 -0.93
CA VAL A 193 18.54 2.08 -1.96
C VAL A 193 19.83 2.40 -2.72
N ALA A 194 20.91 1.79 -2.27
CA ALA A 194 22.22 1.82 -2.92
C ALA A 194 22.36 0.65 -3.91
N ASN A 195 23.41 -0.17 -3.77
CA ASN A 195 23.72 -1.25 -4.72
C ASN A 195 23.00 -2.57 -4.41
N GLN A 196 22.58 -2.78 -3.18
CA GLN A 196 21.86 -4.00 -2.76
C GLN A 196 20.36 -3.73 -2.68
N PRO A 197 19.50 -4.72 -3.02
CA PRO A 197 18.07 -4.59 -2.82
C PRO A 197 17.73 -4.37 -1.34
N VAL A 198 16.78 -3.48 -1.09
CA VAL A 198 16.19 -3.27 0.24
C VAL A 198 14.89 -4.04 0.32
N MET A 199 14.66 -4.75 1.43
CA MET A 199 13.42 -5.48 1.65
C MET A 199 12.89 -5.18 3.04
N PHE A 200 11.61 -4.86 3.12
CA PHE A 200 10.89 -4.68 4.39
C PHE A 200 9.45 -5.13 4.25
N THR A 201 8.80 -5.36 5.38
CA THR A 201 7.41 -5.83 5.44
C THR A 201 6.56 -4.82 6.19
N GLN A 202 5.36 -4.54 5.69
CA GLN A 202 4.28 -3.89 6.43
C GLN A 202 3.17 -4.90 6.72
N ILE A 203 2.75 -4.99 7.97
CA ILE A 203 1.64 -5.83 8.40
C ILE A 203 0.48 -4.94 8.80
N TYR A 204 -0.72 -5.24 8.31
CA TYR A 204 -1.98 -4.54 8.61
C TYR A 204 -2.86 -5.46 9.44
N ALA A 205 -3.35 -4.97 10.58
CA ALA A 205 -4.30 -5.67 11.44
C ALA A 205 -5.39 -4.72 11.93
N TRP A 206 -6.54 -5.27 12.31
CA TRP A 206 -7.71 -4.55 12.81
C TRP A 206 -7.69 -4.51 14.33
#